data_AF-A0A5D2YKW0-F1
#
_entry.id   AF-A0A5D2YKW0-F1
#
_cell.length_a   1.000
_cell.length_b   1.000
_cell.length_c   1.000
_cell.angle_alpha   90.00
_cell.angle_beta   90.00
_cell.angle_gamma   90.00
#
_symmetry.space_group_name_H-M   'P 1'
#
loop_
_entity.id
_entity.type
_entity.pdbx_description
1 polymer ?
#
loop_
_entity_poly.entity_id
_entity_poly.type
_entity_poly.pdbx_seq_one_letter_code
_entity_poly.pdbx_strand_id
1 'polypeptide(L)' 'KNSPILITRKPDLNDPVLRVKLAKGMGHNYYGEPAWPNDLLYIFPVVILGTIACNVGLAVLEPSMIGEPANPFA' A
#
# COMPACT_ATOMS: atom_id res chain seq x y z
N LYS A 1 -15.87 -19.36 -19.98
CA LYS A 1 -16.22 -19.47 -18.55
C LYS A 1 -14.91 -19.84 -17.85
N ASN A 2 -14.41 -19.00 -16.95
CA ASN A 2 -13.05 -18.99 -16.37
C ASN A 2 -12.10 -18.00 -17.06
N SER A 3 -12.35 -16.71 -16.85
CA SER A 3 -11.27 -15.72 -16.85
C SER A 3 -10.59 -15.79 -15.48
N PRO A 4 -9.26 -15.63 -15.36
CA PRO A 4 -8.60 -15.55 -14.06
C PRO A 4 -9.28 -14.45 -13.24
N ILE A 5 -9.69 -14.79 -12.03
CA ILE A 5 -10.77 -14.14 -11.28
C ILE A 5 -10.29 -12.80 -10.70
N LEU A 6 -10.03 -11.80 -11.56
CA LEU A 6 -9.98 -10.41 -11.14
C LEU A 6 -11.42 -9.99 -10.85
N ILE A 7 -11.83 -10.06 -9.58
CA ILE A 7 -13.17 -9.63 -9.15
C ILE A 7 -13.20 -8.10 -9.15
N THR A 8 -13.51 -7.51 -10.30
CA THR A 8 -13.70 -6.06 -10.41
C THR A 8 -15.19 -5.70 -10.30
N ARG A 9 -15.56 -4.93 -9.27
CA ARG A 9 -16.89 -4.33 -9.14
C ARG A 9 -16.99 -3.08 -10.00
N LYS A 10 -18.06 -2.94 -10.76
CA LYS A 10 -18.37 -1.70 -11.51
C LYS A 10 -19.06 -0.68 -10.58
N PRO A 11 -18.92 0.63 -10.82
CA PRO A 11 -19.65 1.65 -10.09
C PRO A 11 -21.17 1.52 -10.34
N ASP A 12 -21.98 1.64 -9.30
CA ASP A 12 -23.44 1.68 -9.41
C ASP A 12 -23.91 3.11 -9.64
N LEU A 13 -24.13 3.47 -10.90
CA LEU A 13 -24.59 4.80 -11.29
C LEU A 13 -26.09 5.01 -11.02
N ASN A 14 -26.82 4.00 -10.54
CA ASN A 14 -28.21 4.19 -10.11
C ASN A 14 -28.29 4.67 -8.66
N ASP A 15 -27.22 4.51 -7.86
CA ASP A 15 -27.17 4.99 -6.47
C ASP A 15 -27.02 6.54 -6.43
N PRO A 16 -28.04 7.28 -5.96
CA PRO A 16 -27.96 8.73 -5.86
C PRO A 16 -26.87 9.17 -4.85
N VAL A 17 -26.59 8.38 -3.82
CA VAL A 17 -25.55 8.69 -2.82
C VAL A 17 -24.16 8.61 -3.45
N LEU A 18 -23.88 7.55 -4.21
CA LEU A 18 -22.61 7.42 -4.93
C LEU A 18 -22.44 8.55 -5.94
N ARG A 19 -23.47 8.90 -6.72
CA ARG A 19 -23.40 10.00 -7.70
C ARG A 19 -23.10 11.35 -7.05
N VAL A 20 -23.73 11.68 -5.92
CA VAL A 20 -23.46 12.93 -5.20
C VAL A 20 -22.03 12.95 -4.66
N LYS A 21 -21.49 11.81 -4.20
CA LYS A 21 -20.08 11.70 -3.79
C LYS A 21 -19.12 11.91 -4.96
N LEU A 22 -19.39 11.25 -6.10
CA LEU A 22 -18.56 11.37 -7.30
C LEU A 22 -18.56 12.80 -7.85
N ALA A 23 -19.70 13.50 -7.83
CA ALA A 23 -19.78 14.91 -8.23
C ALA A 23 -18.91 15.84 -7.36
N LYS A 24 -18.55 15.41 -6.14
CA LYS A 24 -17.64 16.11 -5.22
C LYS A 24 -16.21 15.54 -5.26
N GLY A 25 -15.88 14.66 -6.21
CA GLY A 25 -14.58 14.00 -6.31
C GLY A 25 -14.31 12.91 -5.25
N MET A 26 -15.35 12.41 -4.58
CA MET A 26 -15.26 11.37 -3.54
C MET A 26 -15.93 10.06 -3.98
N GLY A 27 -15.73 8.97 -3.23
CA GLY A 27 -16.44 7.71 -3.45
C GLY A 27 -15.83 6.79 -4.52
N HIS A 28 -14.63 7.10 -5.00
CA HIS A 28 -13.88 6.25 -5.94
C HIS A 28 -13.45 4.89 -5.36
N ASN A 29 -13.59 4.70 -4.05
CA ASN A 29 -13.33 3.43 -3.35
C ASN A 29 -14.53 2.46 -3.35
N TYR A 30 -15.69 2.85 -3.89
CA TYR A 30 -16.91 2.01 -3.90
C TYR A 30 -16.96 1.00 -5.06
N TYR A 31 -15.99 1.05 -5.97
CA TYR A 31 -15.87 0.16 -7.11
C TYR A 31 -14.40 -0.24 -7.30
N GLY A 32 -14.15 -1.22 -8.15
CA GLY A 32 -12.83 -1.84 -8.29
C GLY A 32 -12.72 -3.17 -7.54
N GLU A 33 -11.51 -3.50 -7.12
CA GLU A 33 -11.22 -4.73 -6.39
C GLU A 33 -11.61 -4.59 -4.90
N PRO A 34 -12.16 -5.64 -4.27
CA PRO A 34 -12.37 -5.64 -2.83
C PRO A 34 -11.04 -5.45 -2.09
N ALA A 35 -10.93 -4.38 -1.29
CA ALA A 35 -9.73 -4.13 -0.49
C ALA A 35 -9.43 -5.30 0.48
N TRP A 36 -10.48 -5.88 1.06
CA TRP A 36 -10.38 -7.11 1.87
C TRP A 36 -10.98 -8.31 1.13
N PRO A 37 -10.33 -9.49 1.16
CA PRO A 37 -8.99 -9.75 1.73
C PRO A 37 -7.85 -9.42 0.76
N ASN A 38 -8.15 -9.16 -0.51
CA ASN A 38 -7.17 -9.23 -1.58
C ASN A 38 -5.96 -8.32 -1.36
N ASP A 39 -6.18 -7.03 -1.17
CA ASP A 39 -5.09 -6.08 -1.01
C ASP A 39 -4.59 -6.05 0.44
N LEU A 40 -5.52 -5.88 1.40
CA LEU A 40 -5.19 -5.68 2.81
C LEU A 40 -4.62 -6.91 3.52
N LEU A 41 -5.06 -8.12 3.17
CA LEU A 41 -4.57 -9.33 3.84
C LEU A 41 -3.46 -10.01 3.03
N TYR A 42 -3.55 -10.03 1.70
CA TYR A 42 -2.57 -10.77 0.90
C TYR A 42 -1.44 -9.91 0.35
N ILE A 43 -1.73 -8.70 -0.14
CA ILE A 43 -0.68 -7.85 -0.74
C ILE A 43 0.07 -7.03 0.33
N PHE A 44 -0.64 -6.46 1.30
CA PHE A 44 -0.02 -5.60 2.31
C PHE A 44 1.11 -6.29 3.09
N PRO A 45 0.95 -7.53 3.61
CA PRO A 45 2.06 -8.22 4.27
C PRO A 45 3.26 -8.48 3.36
N VAL A 46 3.03 -8.74 2.07
CA VAL A 46 4.13 -8.94 1.10
C VAL A 46 4.94 -7.67 0.94
N VAL A 47 4.29 -6.51 0.81
CA VAL A 47 4.97 -5.20 0.70
C VAL A 47 5.71 -4.86 2.00
N ILE A 48 5.09 -5.11 3.17
CA ILE A 48 5.70 -4.87 4.48
C ILE A 48 6.96 -5.72 4.64
N LEU A 49 6.86 -7.03 4.40
CA LEU A 49 7.99 -7.96 4.53
C LEU A 49 9.07 -7.66 3.51
N GLY A 50 8.73 -7.29 2.28
CA GLY A 50 9.69 -6.87 1.27
C GLY A 50 10.47 -5.62 1.69
N THR A 51 9.78 -4.62 2.21
CA THR A 51 10.41 -3.38 2.71
C THR A 51 11.35 -3.66 3.88
N ILE A 52 10.91 -4.49 4.85
CA ILE A 52 11.74 -4.88 6.00
C ILE A 52 12.96 -5.68 5.51
N ALA A 53 12.77 -6.63 4.59
CA ALA A 53 13.87 -7.43 4.05
C ALA A 53 14.90 -6.56 3.32
N CYS A 54 14.47 -5.56 2.55
CA CYS A 54 15.39 -4.59 1.92
C CYS A 54 16.19 -3.80 2.96
N ASN A 55 15.53 -3.24 3.98
CA ASN A 55 16.20 -2.48 5.03
C ASN A 55 17.19 -3.34 5.83
N VAL A 56 16.79 -4.56 6.20
CA VAL A 56 17.67 -5.51 6.90
C VAL A 56 18.83 -5.94 6.00
N GLY A 57 18.56 -6.21 4.73
CA GLY A 57 19.60 -6.55 3.74
C GLY A 57 20.65 -5.45 3.61
N LEU A 58 20.23 -4.19 3.50
CA LEU A 58 21.12 -3.03 3.47
C LEU A 58 21.89 -2.87 4.78
N ALA A 59 21.22 -2.99 5.94
CA ALA A 59 21.88 -2.89 7.24
C ALA A 59 22.96 -3.95 7.47
N VAL A 60 22.80 -5.14 6.86
CA VAL A 60 23.80 -6.23 6.92
C VAL A 60 24.93 -6.02 5.92
N LEU A 61 24.63 -5.59 4.70
CA LEU A 61 25.63 -5.41 3.63
C LEU A 61 26.48 -4.15 3.80
N GLU A 62 25.87 -3.06 4.29
CA GLU A 62 26.52 -1.77 4.50
C GLU A 62 26.25 -1.26 5.92
N PRO A 63 26.96 -1.80 6.94
CA PRO A 63 26.78 -1.37 8.31
C PRO A 63 27.28 0.08 8.50
N SER A 64 26.54 0.88 9.27
CA SER A 64 26.95 2.24 9.59
C SER A 64 28.17 2.26 10.52
N MET A 65 29.18 3.07 10.18
CA MET A 65 30.33 3.29 11.04
C MET A 65 29.99 4.23 12.21
N ILE A 66 30.59 3.98 13.37
CA ILE A 66 30.58 4.92 14.49
C ILE A 66 31.63 6.00 14.19
N GLY A 67 31.20 7.26 14.23
CA GLY A 67 32.08 8.42 14.03
C GLY A 67 32.96 8.72 15.24
N GLU A 68 33.81 9.73 15.11
CA GLU A 68 34.64 10.19 16.22
C GLU A 68 33.79 10.85 17.32
N PRO A 69 34.19 10.73 18.61
CA PRO A 69 33.53 11.45 19.69
C PRO A 69 33.54 12.96 19.44
N ALA A 70 32.45 13.64 19.80
CA ALA A 70 32.38 15.09 19.70
C ALA A 70 33.45 15.74 20.61
N ASN A 71 34.34 16.54 20.02
CA ASN A 71 35.30 17.37 20.74
C ASN A 71 34.82 18.83 20.70
N PRO A 72 34.36 19.42 21.83
CA PRO A 72 33.89 20.80 21.87
C PRO A 72 35.01 21.85 21.79
N PHE A 73 36.27 21.43 21.75
CA PHE A 73 37.45 22.30 21.80
C PHE A 73 38.49 22.04 20.69
N ALA A 74 38.13 21.29 19.64
CA ALA A 74 38.96 21.13 18.43
C ALA A 74 38.82 22.33 17.49
#